data_AF-W4QL96-F1
#
_entry.id   AF-W4QL96-F1
#
_cell.length_a   1.000
_cell.length_b   1.000
_cell.length_c   1.000
_cell.angle_alpha   90.00
_cell.angle_beta   90.00
_cell.angle_gamma   90.00
#
_symmetry.space_group_name_H-M   'P 1'
#
loop_
_entity.id
_entity.type
_entity.pdbx_description
1 polymer ?
#
loop_
_entity_poly.entity_id
_entity_poly.type
_entity_poly.pdbx_seq_one_letter_code
_entity_poly.pdbx_strand_id
1 'polypeptide(L)'
;MKVNPYQSIQQNVYKKQVDKVGKDANSNKKQDAVQISREALQMQQETQDPERMKKVEALKEQIESGKYKVDPKAVAATFYDYWNQ
;
A
#
# COMPACT_ATOMS: atom_id res chain seq x y z
N MET A 1 1.99 73.92 12.46
CA MET A 1 1.91 72.63 13.21
C MET A 1 2.23 71.48 12.27
N LYS A 2 3.20 70.64 12.62
CA LYS A 2 3.41 69.32 12.01
C LYS A 2 3.82 68.37 13.15
N VAL A 3 2.95 67.40 13.43
CA VAL A 3 3.14 66.39 14.47
C VAL A 3 3.53 65.11 13.76
N ASN A 4 4.73 64.57 14.03
CA ASN A 4 5.15 63.28 13.49
C ASN A 4 4.53 62.16 14.33
N PRO A 5 3.82 61.18 13.73
CA PRO A 5 3.36 60.03 14.49
C PRO A 5 4.52 59.06 14.72
N TYR A 6 4.82 58.77 15.99
CA TYR A 6 5.69 57.66 16.35
C TYR A 6 5.01 56.35 15.94
N GLN A 7 5.60 55.61 15.02
CA GLN A 7 5.17 54.23 14.80
C GLN A 7 5.56 53.41 16.03
N SER A 8 4.57 52.83 16.69
CA SER A 8 4.82 51.91 17.80
C SER A 8 5.56 50.68 17.29
N ILE A 9 6.79 50.50 17.76
CA ILE A 9 7.55 49.26 17.54
C ILE A 9 6.95 48.20 18.45
N GLN A 10 5.82 47.61 18.04
CA GLN A 10 5.28 46.41 18.66
C GLN A 10 5.75 45.15 17.92
N GLN A 11 7.07 45.05 17.67
CA GLN A 11 7.65 43.79 17.24
C GLN A 11 7.88 42.92 18.48
N ASN A 12 6.87 42.12 18.83
CA ASN A 12 6.99 41.07 19.84
C ASN A 12 7.93 39.96 19.33
N VAL A 13 9.24 40.14 19.50
CA VAL A 13 10.29 39.18 19.09
C VAL A 13 10.11 37.81 19.79
N TYR A 14 9.63 37.82 21.03
CA TYR A 14 9.43 36.61 21.84
C TYR A 14 8.24 35.74 21.40
N LYS A 15 7.21 36.32 20.76
CA LYS A 15 6.08 35.52 20.22
C LYS A 15 6.52 34.59 19.08
N LYS A 16 7.52 35.00 18.28
CA LYS A 16 8.03 34.17 17.18
C LYS A 16 8.81 32.94 17.65
N GLN A 17 9.29 32.92 18.90
CA GLN A 17 10.03 31.77 19.46
C GLN A 17 9.07 30.68 19.94
N VAL A 18 7.95 31.04 20.59
CA VAL A 18 6.95 30.05 21.03
C VAL A 18 6.27 29.32 19.86
N ASP A 19 6.07 29.99 18.73
CA ASP A 19 5.50 29.37 17.51
C ASP A 19 6.46 28.37 16.83
N LYS A 20 7.78 28.49 17.05
CA LYS A 20 8.77 27.54 16.51
C LYS A 20 8.86 26.28 17.35
N VAL A 21 8.81 26.39 18.68
CA VAL A 21 8.92 25.23 19.60
C VAL A 21 7.76 24.24 19.41
N GLY A 22 6.56 24.70 19.03
CA GLY A 22 5.40 23.83 18.78
C GLY A 22 5.44 23.06 17.44
N LYS A 23 6.22 23.51 16.46
CA LYS A 23 6.27 22.87 15.11
C LYS A 23 7.27 21.73 15.02
N ASP A 24 8.34 21.78 15.82
CA ASP A 24 9.42 20.77 15.77
C ASP A 24 9.14 19.53 16.62
N ALA A 25 8.12 19.56 17.49
CA ALA A 25 7.77 18.44 18.36
C ALA A 25 6.97 17.31 17.66
N ASN A 26 6.41 17.58 16.46
CA ASN A 26 5.54 16.63 15.75
C ASN A 26 6.13 16.08 14.45
N SER A 27 7.30 16.53 14.00
CA SER A 27 7.83 16.17 12.67
C SER A 27 8.74 14.94 12.63
N ASN A 28 9.03 14.30 13.78
CA ASN A 28 10.02 13.22 13.84
C ASN A 28 9.59 11.96 14.61
N LYS A 29 8.29 11.72 14.77
CA LYS A 29 7.82 10.37 15.09
C LYS A 29 7.90 9.56 13.81
N LYS A 30 9.00 8.82 13.62
CA LYS A 30 9.08 7.75 12.62
C LYS A 30 7.91 6.82 12.88
N GLN A 31 6.86 6.93 12.08
CA GLN A 31 5.77 5.97 12.08
C GLN A 31 6.26 4.74 11.33
N ASP A 32 6.00 3.56 11.89
CA ASP A 32 6.27 2.32 11.19
C ASP A 32 5.41 2.29 9.93
N ALA A 33 6.06 2.28 8.77
CA ALA A 33 5.41 2.23 7.46
C ALA A 33 5.80 0.93 6.76
N VAL A 34 4.80 0.13 6.39
CA VAL A 34 5.02 -1.07 5.56
C VAL A 34 5.06 -0.62 4.10
N GLN A 35 6.26 -0.60 3.50
CA GLN A 35 6.44 -0.34 2.07
C GLN A 35 6.63 -1.66 1.32
N ILE A 36 5.89 -1.86 0.24
CA ILE A 36 6.15 -2.95 -0.71
C ILE A 36 7.47 -2.61 -1.42
N SER A 37 8.41 -3.56 -1.47
CA SER A 37 9.69 -3.33 -2.14
C SER A 37 9.48 -3.13 -3.64
N ARG A 38 10.34 -2.32 -4.28
CA ARG A 38 10.28 -2.11 -5.74
C ARG A 38 10.42 -3.41 -6.52
N GLU A 39 11.23 -4.33 -6.01
CA GLU A 39 11.44 -5.67 -6.57
C GLU A 39 10.16 -6.52 -6.48
N ALA A 40 9.47 -6.55 -5.32
CA ALA A 40 8.22 -7.28 -5.17
C ALA A 40 7.12 -6.75 -6.10
N LEU A 41 7.11 -5.43 -6.32
CA LEU A 41 6.14 -4.79 -7.22
C LEU A 41 6.41 -5.13 -8.70
N GLN A 42 7.68 -5.30 -9.07
CA GLN A 42 8.06 -5.80 -10.41
C GLN A 42 7.71 -7.28 -10.58
N MET A 43 7.90 -8.12 -9.55
CA MET A 43 7.47 -9.52 -9.58
C MET A 43 5.95 -9.66 -9.68
N GLN A 44 5.18 -8.77 -9.02
CA GLN A 44 3.72 -8.77 -9.11
C GLN A 44 3.19 -8.38 -10.50
N GLN A 45 3.98 -7.67 -11.31
CA GLN A 45 3.57 -7.24 -12.65
C GLN A 45 3.48 -8.38 -13.68
N GLU A 46 3.56 -9.65 -13.25
CA GLU A 46 3.28 -10.81 -14.08
C GLU A 46 1.95 -10.62 -14.84
N THR A 47 2.11 -10.41 -16.14
CA THR A 47 1.03 -10.35 -17.12
C THR A 47 0.33 -11.71 -17.19
N GLN A 48 -0.96 -11.70 -17.57
CA GLN A 48 -1.77 -12.91 -17.74
C GLN A 48 -1.01 -13.97 -18.55
N ASP A 49 -0.67 -15.08 -17.89
CA ASP A 49 -0.02 -16.21 -18.51
C ASP A 49 -0.98 -16.85 -19.56
N PRO A 50 -0.58 -16.91 -20.85
CA PRO A 50 -1.42 -17.51 -21.90
C PRO A 50 -1.69 -19.00 -21.67
N GLU A 51 -0.81 -19.72 -20.97
CA GLU A 51 -1.05 -21.13 -20.64
C GLU A 51 -2.15 -21.26 -19.58
N ARG A 52 -2.15 -20.37 -18.58
CA ARG A 52 -3.20 -20.27 -17.58
C ARG A 52 -4.55 -19.96 -18.22
N MET A 53 -4.60 -19.05 -19.18
CA MET A 53 -5.84 -18.71 -19.91
C MET A 53 -6.42 -19.95 -20.61
N LYS A 54 -5.61 -20.68 -21.38
CA LYS A 54 -6.03 -21.92 -22.06
C LYS A 54 -6.54 -22.98 -21.09
N LYS A 55 -5.84 -23.17 -19.96
CA LYS A 55 -6.25 -24.13 -18.93
C LYS A 55 -7.61 -23.77 -18.33
N VAL A 56 -7.87 -22.49 -18.09
CA VAL A 56 -9.15 -22.01 -17.56
C VAL A 56 -10.28 -22.22 -18.57
N GLU A 57 -10.05 -21.93 -19.85
CA GLU A 57 -11.05 -22.16 -20.91
C GLU A 57 -11.42 -23.64 -21.03
N ALA A 58 -10.43 -24.54 -21.08
CA ALA A 58 -10.68 -25.98 -21.11
C ALA A 58 -11.47 -26.48 -19.89
N LEU A 59 -11.19 -25.95 -18.70
CA LEU A 59 -11.96 -26.28 -17.50
C LEU A 59 -13.41 -25.79 -17.57
N LYS A 60 -13.65 -24.58 -18.11
CA LYS A 60 -15.01 -24.05 -18.30
C LYS A 60 -15.83 -24.95 -19.21
N GLU A 61 -15.27 -25.37 -20.35
CA GLU A 61 -15.94 -26.29 -21.28
C GLU A 61 -16.28 -27.63 -20.63
N GLN A 62 -15.39 -28.18 -19.78
CA GLN A 62 -15.66 -29.42 -19.04
C GLN A 62 -16.79 -29.26 -18.01
N ILE A 63 -16.87 -28.09 -17.36
CA ILE A 63 -17.94 -27.79 -16.40
C ILE A 63 -19.28 -27.63 -17.13
N GLU A 64 -19.32 -26.84 -18.21
CA GLU A 64 -20.54 -26.61 -19.00
C GLU A 64 -21.07 -27.90 -19.62
N SER A 65 -20.18 -28.79 -20.09
CA SER A 65 -20.56 -30.10 -20.62
C SER A 65 -20.93 -31.13 -19.54
N GLY A 66 -20.84 -30.79 -18.25
CA GLY A 66 -21.12 -31.68 -17.12
C GLY A 66 -20.12 -32.83 -16.96
N LYS A 67 -18.98 -32.79 -17.65
CA LYS A 67 -17.93 -33.82 -17.61
C LYS A 67 -16.92 -33.58 -16.49
N TYR A 68 -16.92 -32.40 -15.89
CA TYR A 68 -16.03 -32.08 -14.79
C TYR A 68 -16.46 -32.82 -13.51
N LYS A 69 -15.57 -33.69 -13.01
CA LYS A 69 -15.77 -34.43 -11.77
C LYS A 69 -14.75 -33.97 -10.74
N VAL A 70 -15.23 -33.48 -9.61
CA VAL A 70 -14.39 -33.13 -8.47
C VAL A 70 -13.79 -34.42 -7.89
N ASP A 71 -12.47 -34.47 -7.76
CA ASP A 71 -11.75 -35.54 -7.05
C ASP A 71 -11.35 -35.06 -5.65
N PRO A 72 -12.00 -35.55 -4.58
CA PRO A 72 -11.68 -35.16 -3.21
C PRO A 72 -10.24 -35.49 -2.80
N LYS A 73 -9.63 -36.56 -3.36
CA LYS A 73 -8.26 -36.94 -3.03
C LYS A 73 -7.26 -35.97 -3.64
N ALA A 74 -7.46 -35.60 -4.91
CA ALA A 74 -6.64 -34.59 -5.57
C ALA A 74 -6.73 -33.25 -4.86
N VAL A 75 -7.93 -32.85 -4.43
CA VAL A 75 -8.13 -31.64 -3.63
C VAL A 75 -7.32 -31.72 -2.33
N ALA A 76 -7.50 -32.78 -1.53
CA ALA A 76 -6.75 -32.95 -0.29
C ALA A 76 -5.22 -32.95 -0.50
N ALA A 77 -4.72 -33.58 -1.57
CA ALA A 77 -3.30 -33.57 -1.92
C ALA A 77 -2.81 -32.15 -2.22
N THR A 78 -3.53 -31.36 -3.04
CA THR A 78 -3.14 -29.97 -3.32
C THR A 78 -3.10 -29.08 -2.07
N PHE A 79 -4.05 -29.26 -1.15
CA PHE A 79 -4.03 -28.59 0.16
C PHE A 79 -2.89 -29.08 1.04
N TYR A 80 -2.51 -30.36 0.98
CA TYR A 80 -1.38 -30.85 1.74
C TYR A 80 -0.06 -30.28 1.18
N ASP A 81 0.12 -30.34 -0.14
CA ASP A 81 1.35 -29.94 -0.82
C ASP A 81 1.62 -28.44 -0.68
N TYR A 82 0.60 -27.59 -0.79
CA TYR A 82 0.77 -26.13 -0.68
C TYR A 82 1.18 -25.68 0.72
N TRP A 83 0.72 -26.36 1.77
CA TRP A 83 0.96 -25.96 3.16
C TRP A 83 2.18 -26.62 3.82
N ASN A 84 2.65 -27.75 3.29
CA ASN A 84 3.81 -28.48 3.83
C ASN A 84 5.08 -28.31 3.00
N GLN A 85 5.04 -27.51 1.92
CA GLN A 85 6.23 -27.05 1.21
C GLN A 85 6.86 -25.81 1.86
#